data_AF-A0A535NJF2-F1
#
_entry.id   AF-A0A535NJF2-F1
#
_cell.length_a   1.000
_cell.length_b   1.000
_cell.length_c   1.000
_cell.angle_alpha   90.00
_cell.angle_beta   90.00
_cell.angle_gamma   90.00
#
_symmetry.space_group_name_H-M   'P 1'
#
loop_
_entity.id
_entity.type
_entity.pdbx_description
1 polymer ?
#
loop_
_entity_poly.entity_id
_entity_poly.type
_entity_poly.pdbx_seq_one_letter_code
_entity_poly.pdbx_strand_id
1 'polypeptide(L)'
;SHRGGAIWATPGPVVDAAGHLYAADGNTFCGTGCPSYDFSESVVKLSPTLVFEDYFHPANWKFLNDNDIDLGSVSPALLGSSGLLFQVGKEGVGFLLNTANLGGTGNQTPAFSARVCTRSTDAAFGGTAYAAPYLYVPCSDRLEAVNVNTSTPSFASAWHGPNVSRSGPPIVAQGLVWTIDPDNGLLYALDPATGAQVAKYTLPGAAVHFATPAAGDGRIFVAAGSKVVAFGDAAISTQQYRLTGSNGSSWQDIDPNNLKLTIKPGANSTAILGGNADLWTATGGINQDLAISVSVNGGADAVLAWKESGGKAGTFSPNAAFVQTVYPMTTPNTYVFKLKWKTNIPEGSATIFAGAGPRNLFSPTTLSAHLVPAGAN
;
A
#
# COMPACT_ATOMS: atom_id res chain seq x y z
N SER A 1 14.68 28.72 -27.22
CA SER A 1 15.02 27.72 -26.17
C SER A 1 13.73 27.25 -25.53
N HIS A 2 13.47 25.94 -25.53
CA HIS A 2 12.41 25.37 -24.70
C HIS A 2 12.90 25.43 -23.24
N ARG A 3 12.13 26.07 -22.35
CA ARG A 3 12.39 26.20 -20.91
C ARG A 3 11.11 25.76 -20.19
N GLY A 4 11.18 25.23 -18.98
CA GLY A 4 10.01 24.64 -18.32
C GLY A 4 9.84 23.17 -18.71
N GLY A 5 8.60 22.69 -18.88
CA GLY A 5 8.28 21.30 -19.19
C GLY A 5 8.65 20.36 -18.05
N ALA A 6 8.37 20.77 -16.81
CA ALA A 6 8.85 20.04 -15.65
C ALA A 6 8.03 18.76 -15.42
N ILE A 7 8.72 17.67 -15.05
CA ILE A 7 8.12 16.42 -14.60
C ILE A 7 8.04 16.48 -13.07
N TRP A 8 6.86 16.81 -12.52
CA TRP A 8 6.66 17.11 -11.09
C TRP A 8 5.76 16.14 -10.34
N ALA A 9 5.06 15.26 -11.03
CA ALA A 9 4.18 14.28 -10.38
C ALA A 9 4.96 13.43 -9.37
N THR A 10 4.45 13.35 -8.13
CA THR A 10 5.16 12.76 -6.99
C THR A 10 5.51 11.27 -7.12
N PRO A 11 4.77 10.42 -7.85
CA PRO A 11 5.20 9.03 -8.10
C PRO A 11 6.41 8.93 -9.03
N GLY A 12 6.74 9.98 -9.79
CA GLY A 12 7.79 9.96 -10.81
C GLY A 12 7.37 9.23 -12.09
N PRO A 13 8.34 8.93 -12.98
CA PRO A 13 8.07 8.20 -14.21
C PRO A 13 7.76 6.72 -13.95
N VAL A 14 7.04 6.09 -14.89
CA VAL A 14 6.74 4.66 -14.85
C VAL A 14 7.53 3.90 -15.89
N VAL A 15 7.84 2.64 -15.62
CA VAL A 15 8.65 1.78 -16.49
C VAL A 15 7.87 0.53 -16.83
N ASP A 16 7.75 0.21 -18.13
CA ASP A 16 7.09 -1.02 -18.57
C ASP A 16 8.01 -2.25 -18.49
N ALA A 17 7.46 -3.43 -18.78
CA ALA A 17 8.19 -4.69 -18.70
C ALA A 17 9.36 -4.80 -19.71
N ALA A 18 9.36 -3.99 -20.77
CA ALA A 18 10.45 -3.91 -21.74
C ALA A 18 11.50 -2.84 -21.36
N GLY A 19 11.27 -2.10 -20.27
CA GLY A 19 12.17 -1.08 -19.77
C GLY A 19 11.96 0.31 -20.39
N HIS A 20 10.90 0.52 -21.16
CA HIS A 20 10.58 1.88 -21.64
C HIS A 20 10.04 2.72 -20.49
N LEU A 21 10.50 3.97 -20.45
CA LEU A 21 10.15 4.92 -19.41
C LEU A 21 9.10 5.90 -19.95
N TYR A 22 8.06 6.15 -19.16
CA TYR A 22 7.00 7.11 -19.48
C TYR A 22 6.93 8.19 -18.40
N ALA A 23 6.84 9.43 -18.83
CA ALA A 23 6.68 10.58 -17.94
C ALA A 23 5.67 11.55 -18.52
N ALA A 24 5.00 12.30 -17.65
CA ALA A 24 4.16 13.41 -18.04
C ALA A 24 4.79 14.73 -17.62
N ASP A 25 4.80 15.71 -18.53
CA ASP A 25 5.28 17.05 -18.27
C ASP A 25 4.13 18.07 -18.23
N GLY A 26 4.44 19.27 -17.76
CA GLY A 26 3.51 20.40 -17.69
C GLY A 26 3.98 21.58 -18.52
N ASN A 27 3.68 22.79 -18.03
CA ASN A 27 3.87 23.99 -18.84
C ASN A 27 5.33 24.22 -19.26
N THR A 28 5.53 24.63 -20.51
CA THR A 28 6.77 25.24 -20.99
C THR A 28 6.63 26.75 -21.11
N PHE A 29 7.78 27.42 -21.10
CA PHE A 29 7.94 28.85 -21.29
C PHE A 29 8.61 29.10 -22.65
N CYS A 30 7.97 28.69 -23.73
CA CYS A 30 8.18 29.42 -24.97
C CYS A 30 7.25 30.63 -24.93
N GLY A 31 7.79 31.85 -25.04
CA GLY A 31 6.98 33.07 -25.00
C GLY A 31 5.99 33.16 -26.19
N THR A 32 5.70 34.37 -26.65
CA THR A 32 4.85 34.62 -27.85
C THR A 32 5.39 34.05 -29.19
N GLY A 33 6.48 33.27 -29.16
CA GLY A 33 7.22 32.79 -30.32
C GLY A 33 7.05 31.30 -30.65
N CYS A 34 6.07 30.58 -30.10
CA CYS A 34 5.76 29.20 -30.51
C CYS A 34 4.64 29.16 -31.57
N PRO A 35 4.96 29.07 -32.87
CA PRO A 35 3.96 28.83 -33.92
C PRO A 35 3.53 27.36 -34.01
N SER A 36 4.20 26.45 -33.30
CA SER A 36 4.01 25.00 -33.34
C SER A 36 4.00 24.40 -31.93
N TYR A 37 3.61 23.12 -31.83
CA TYR A 37 3.75 22.32 -30.61
C TYR A 37 5.18 22.37 -30.05
N ASP A 38 5.29 22.48 -28.73
CA ASP A 38 6.51 22.85 -28.02
C ASP A 38 6.98 21.79 -27.00
N PHE A 39 6.36 20.61 -27.02
CA PHE A 39 6.52 19.52 -26.05
C PHE A 39 6.04 19.84 -24.63
N SER A 40 5.16 20.82 -24.44
CA SER A 40 4.39 20.97 -23.19
C SER A 40 3.19 20.03 -23.15
N GLU A 41 2.71 19.74 -21.94
CA GLU A 41 1.46 19.00 -21.71
C GLU A 41 1.47 17.62 -22.37
N SER A 42 2.57 16.92 -22.19
CA SER A 42 2.90 15.72 -22.95
C SER A 42 2.98 14.50 -22.06
N VAL A 43 2.65 13.33 -22.61
CA VAL A 43 3.20 12.06 -22.13
C VAL A 43 4.32 11.68 -23.07
N VAL A 44 5.54 11.53 -22.57
CA VAL A 44 6.71 11.14 -23.36
C VAL A 44 7.10 9.69 -23.10
N LYS A 45 7.61 9.02 -24.12
CA LYS A 45 8.19 7.67 -24.05
C LYS A 45 9.68 7.74 -24.36
N LEU A 46 10.48 7.14 -23.47
CA LEU A 46 11.91 6.97 -23.65
C LEU A 46 12.28 5.48 -23.68
N SER A 47 13.34 5.15 -24.40
CA SER A 47 13.97 3.83 -24.38
C SER A 47 14.59 3.51 -23.00
N PRO A 48 14.97 2.25 -22.73
CA PRO A 48 15.75 1.89 -21.53
C PRO A 48 17.08 2.64 -21.39
N THR A 49 17.59 3.22 -22.49
CA THR A 49 18.81 4.05 -22.53
C THR A 49 18.52 5.55 -22.61
N LEU A 50 17.28 5.95 -22.29
CA LEU A 50 16.79 7.33 -22.25
C LEU A 50 16.81 8.06 -23.61
N VAL A 51 16.67 7.31 -24.71
CA VAL A 51 16.45 7.88 -26.03
C VAL A 51 14.98 8.23 -26.17
N PHE A 52 14.65 9.43 -26.65
CA PHE A 52 13.27 9.81 -26.95
C PHE A 52 12.72 8.99 -28.12
N GLU A 53 11.56 8.36 -27.92
CA GLU A 53 10.96 7.43 -28.89
C GLU A 53 9.59 7.90 -29.40
N ASP A 54 8.74 8.40 -28.50
CA ASP A 54 7.36 8.77 -28.84
C ASP A 54 6.77 9.76 -27.83
N TYR A 55 5.63 10.36 -28.17
CA TYR A 55 4.88 11.23 -27.27
C TYR A 55 3.37 11.25 -27.58
N PHE A 56 2.60 11.75 -26.63
CA PHE A 56 1.22 12.18 -26.83
C PHE A 56 1.06 13.58 -26.26
N HIS A 57 0.22 14.39 -26.88
CA HIS A 57 -0.28 15.63 -26.29
C HIS A 57 -1.77 15.84 -26.62
N PRO A 58 -2.53 16.49 -25.72
CA PRO A 58 -3.90 16.90 -26.01
C PRO A 58 -3.96 17.90 -27.18
N ALA A 59 -5.04 17.85 -27.96
CA ALA A 59 -5.24 18.79 -29.07
C ALA A 59 -5.28 20.27 -28.60
N ASN A 60 -5.71 20.50 -27.36
CA ASN A 60 -5.75 21.80 -26.69
C ASN A 60 -4.52 22.08 -25.81
N TRP A 61 -3.39 21.36 -25.99
CA TRP A 61 -2.14 21.54 -25.22
C TRP A 61 -1.79 23.02 -24.99
N LYS A 62 -1.94 23.87 -26.01
CA LYS A 62 -1.58 25.28 -25.91
C LYS A 62 -2.44 26.02 -24.90
N PHE A 63 -3.74 25.73 -24.86
CA PHE A 63 -4.64 26.30 -23.87
C PHE A 63 -4.27 25.81 -22.46
N LEU A 64 -3.95 24.53 -22.31
CA LEU A 64 -3.53 23.96 -21.03
C LEU A 64 -2.25 24.62 -20.52
N ASN A 65 -1.24 24.74 -21.39
CA ASN A 65 0.02 25.41 -21.14
C ASN A 65 -0.14 26.87 -20.73
N ASP A 66 -0.97 27.63 -21.47
CA ASP A 66 -1.16 29.07 -21.23
C ASP A 66 -1.96 29.36 -19.94
N ASN A 67 -2.63 28.35 -19.34
CA ASN A 67 -3.54 28.52 -18.19
C ASN A 67 -3.15 27.69 -16.95
N ASP A 68 -1.94 27.13 -16.86
CA ASP A 68 -1.50 26.29 -15.73
C ASP A 68 -2.40 25.06 -15.47
N ILE A 69 -2.87 24.43 -16.56
CA ILE A 69 -3.72 23.24 -16.53
C ILE A 69 -2.89 22.00 -16.88
N ASP A 70 -1.80 21.80 -16.13
CA ASP A 70 -0.82 20.75 -16.35
C ASP A 70 -1.43 19.35 -16.50
N LEU A 71 -1.10 18.67 -17.60
CA LEU A 71 -1.25 17.24 -17.78
C LEU A 71 -0.33 16.48 -16.81
N GLY A 72 0.90 16.96 -16.62
CA GLY A 72 1.92 16.40 -15.73
C GLY A 72 1.68 16.58 -14.23
N SER A 73 0.49 17.04 -13.82
CA SER A 73 0.12 17.06 -12.40
C SER A 73 -0.09 15.65 -11.82
N VAL A 74 -0.26 14.64 -12.68
CA VAL A 74 -0.36 13.22 -12.32
C VAL A 74 0.62 12.39 -13.14
N SER A 75 1.25 11.39 -12.52
CA SER A 75 2.12 10.45 -13.23
C SER A 75 1.30 9.51 -14.13
N PRO A 76 1.83 9.12 -15.30
CA PRO A 76 1.22 8.09 -16.13
C PRO A 76 1.04 6.77 -15.38
N ALA A 77 0.01 5.99 -15.70
CA ALA A 77 -0.25 4.69 -15.09
C ALA A 77 -0.35 3.57 -16.13
N LEU A 78 0.54 2.58 -16.04
CA LEU A 78 0.50 1.39 -16.89
C LEU A 78 -0.63 0.46 -16.47
N LEU A 79 -1.41 -0.02 -17.43
CA LEU A 79 -2.58 -0.85 -17.18
C LEU A 79 -2.24 -2.34 -17.33
N GLY A 80 -1.39 -2.84 -16.42
CA GLY A 80 -0.89 -4.21 -16.44
C GLY A 80 -0.13 -4.53 -17.74
N SER A 81 -0.37 -5.71 -18.31
CA SER A 81 0.24 -6.17 -19.56
C SER A 81 -0.56 -5.82 -20.82
N SER A 82 -1.58 -4.95 -20.72
CA SER A 82 -2.51 -4.65 -21.82
C SER A 82 -1.90 -3.88 -23.00
N GLY A 83 -0.71 -3.29 -22.82
CA GLY A 83 -0.15 -2.34 -23.78
C GLY A 83 -0.85 -0.97 -23.75
N LEU A 84 -1.63 -0.69 -22.71
CA LEU A 84 -2.26 0.61 -22.48
C LEU A 84 -1.65 1.32 -21.27
N LEU A 85 -1.68 2.65 -21.37
CA LEU A 85 -1.33 3.59 -20.31
C LEU A 85 -2.49 4.56 -20.11
N PHE A 86 -2.77 4.96 -18.88
CA PHE A 86 -3.71 6.01 -18.54
C PHE A 86 -2.98 7.30 -18.15
N GLN A 87 -3.48 8.44 -18.62
CA GLN A 87 -3.05 9.78 -18.20
C GLN A 87 -4.26 10.66 -17.88
N VAL A 88 -4.13 11.50 -16.86
CA VAL A 88 -5.06 12.60 -16.50
C VAL A 88 -4.23 13.75 -15.93
N GLY A 89 -4.78 14.94 -15.83
CA GLY A 89 -4.11 16.08 -15.18
C GLY A 89 -5.09 17.08 -14.58
N LYS A 90 -4.66 18.34 -14.45
CA LYS A 90 -5.48 19.45 -13.94
C LYS A 90 -6.72 19.77 -14.80
N GLU A 91 -6.78 19.26 -16.03
CA GLU A 91 -7.97 19.37 -16.88
C GLU A 91 -9.07 18.36 -16.50
N GLY A 92 -8.69 17.27 -15.83
CA GLY A 92 -9.64 16.24 -15.40
C GLY A 92 -10.17 15.38 -16.55
N VAL A 93 -9.67 15.55 -17.77
CA VAL A 93 -9.89 14.64 -18.91
C VAL A 93 -8.88 13.49 -18.81
N GLY A 94 -9.39 12.27 -18.79
CA GLY A 94 -8.58 11.06 -18.83
C GLY A 94 -8.34 10.59 -20.27
N PHE A 95 -7.18 10.01 -20.52
CA PHE A 95 -6.75 9.47 -21.81
C PHE A 95 -6.24 8.04 -21.62
N LEU A 96 -6.69 7.12 -22.47
CA LEU A 96 -6.02 5.84 -22.69
C LEU A 96 -5.12 5.95 -23.90
N LEU A 97 -3.84 5.64 -23.72
CA LEU A 97 -2.80 5.72 -24.74
C LEU A 97 -2.28 4.31 -25.03
N ASN A 98 -1.99 4.01 -26.29
CA ASN A 98 -1.37 2.76 -26.69
C ASN A 98 0.15 2.91 -26.55
N THR A 99 0.82 2.08 -25.75
CA THR A 99 2.26 2.23 -25.47
C THR A 99 3.16 1.96 -26.69
N ALA A 100 2.62 1.34 -27.75
CA ALA A 100 3.30 1.18 -29.03
C ALA A 100 3.19 2.40 -29.95
N ASN A 101 2.23 3.30 -29.68
CA ASN A 101 1.93 4.49 -30.49
C ASN A 101 1.06 5.46 -29.67
N LEU A 102 1.68 6.27 -28.80
CA LEU A 102 1.02 6.98 -27.71
C LEU A 102 -0.14 7.87 -28.16
N GLY A 103 -0.05 8.49 -29.35
CA GLY A 103 -1.08 9.38 -29.88
C GLY A 103 -1.41 9.17 -31.36
N GLY A 104 -1.13 7.98 -31.91
CA GLY A 104 -1.32 7.74 -33.34
C GLY A 104 -0.34 8.53 -34.22
N THR A 105 -0.58 8.53 -35.53
CA THR A 105 0.29 9.16 -36.55
C THR A 105 0.54 10.67 -36.34
N GLY A 106 -0.28 11.35 -35.53
CA GLY A 106 -0.12 12.77 -35.22
C GLY A 106 0.11 13.08 -33.74
N ASN A 107 0.39 12.07 -32.90
CA ASN A 107 0.66 12.22 -31.47
C ASN A 107 -0.47 12.93 -30.67
N GLN A 108 -1.71 12.91 -31.17
CA GLN A 108 -2.89 13.58 -30.60
C GLN A 108 -4.15 12.71 -30.51
N THR A 109 -4.10 11.49 -31.03
CA THR A 109 -5.24 10.58 -31.09
C THR A 109 -5.09 9.49 -30.02
N PRO A 110 -5.69 9.67 -28.82
CA PRO A 110 -5.68 8.63 -27.80
C PRO A 110 -6.53 7.43 -28.27
N ALA A 111 -6.30 6.26 -27.68
CA ALA A 111 -7.18 5.10 -27.88
C ALA A 111 -8.60 5.35 -27.35
N PHE A 112 -8.72 6.14 -26.27
CA PHE A 112 -9.99 6.60 -25.71
C PHE A 112 -9.77 7.84 -24.83
N SER A 113 -10.77 8.70 -24.72
CA SER A 113 -10.75 9.82 -23.78
C SER A 113 -12.15 10.16 -23.28
N ALA A 114 -12.26 10.53 -22.01
CA ALA A 114 -13.49 11.03 -21.41
C ALA A 114 -13.18 11.87 -20.16
N ARG A 115 -14.13 12.71 -19.74
CA ARG A 115 -14.03 13.46 -18.48
C ARG A 115 -14.08 12.49 -17.29
N VAL A 116 -13.12 12.62 -16.38
CA VAL A 116 -13.00 11.80 -15.17
C VAL A 116 -13.32 12.63 -13.94
N CYS A 117 -12.60 13.74 -13.74
CA CYS A 117 -12.86 14.64 -12.64
C CYS A 117 -13.99 15.59 -13.02
N THR A 118 -15.10 15.53 -12.28
CA THR A 118 -16.33 16.29 -12.55
C THR A 118 -16.77 16.99 -11.27
N ARG A 119 -16.25 18.20 -10.97
CA ARG A 119 -16.78 19.17 -9.96
C ARG A 119 -15.84 20.38 -9.73
N SER A 120 -16.13 21.18 -8.70
CA SER A 120 -15.62 22.52 -8.28
C SER A 120 -14.18 22.91 -8.62
N THR A 121 -13.27 21.95 -8.86
CA THR A 121 -12.05 22.14 -9.65
C THR A 121 -11.84 20.84 -10.43
N ASP A 122 -11.80 20.89 -11.76
CA ASP A 122 -11.68 19.68 -12.60
C ASP A 122 -10.24 19.14 -12.62
N ALA A 123 -9.58 18.97 -11.47
CA ALA A 123 -8.16 18.69 -11.41
C ALA A 123 -7.83 17.37 -10.70
N ALA A 124 -6.77 16.69 -11.13
CA ALA A 124 -6.17 15.56 -10.44
C ALA A 124 -4.69 15.84 -10.10
N PHE A 125 -4.18 15.28 -9.01
CA PHE A 125 -2.80 15.51 -8.56
C PHE A 125 -2.12 14.27 -7.98
N GLY A 126 -0.82 14.12 -8.26
CA GLY A 126 0.06 13.08 -7.71
C GLY A 126 0.05 11.78 -8.51
N GLY A 127 -0.54 10.71 -7.97
CA GLY A 127 -0.52 9.39 -8.59
C GLY A 127 -1.88 8.72 -8.60
N THR A 128 -2.10 7.82 -9.56
CA THR A 128 -3.28 6.94 -9.57
C THR A 128 -2.90 5.55 -9.03
N ALA A 129 -3.91 4.73 -8.72
CA ALA A 129 -3.70 3.32 -8.44
C ALA A 129 -4.56 2.48 -9.38
N TYR A 130 -3.98 1.42 -9.95
CA TYR A 130 -4.69 0.50 -10.84
C TYR A 130 -4.78 -0.88 -10.20
N ALA A 131 -6.00 -1.38 -10.05
CA ALA A 131 -6.28 -2.77 -9.72
C ALA A 131 -7.50 -3.21 -10.52
N ALA A 132 -7.26 -4.01 -11.55
CA ALA A 132 -8.27 -4.37 -12.52
C ALA A 132 -9.57 -4.88 -11.84
N PRO A 133 -10.75 -4.43 -12.30
CA PRO A 133 -10.98 -3.59 -13.48
C PRO A 133 -10.93 -2.07 -13.20
N TYR A 134 -10.55 -1.63 -12.00
CA TYR A 134 -10.68 -0.24 -11.58
C TYR A 134 -9.35 0.53 -11.62
N LEU A 135 -9.45 1.78 -12.01
CA LEU A 135 -8.42 2.78 -11.83
C LEU A 135 -8.93 3.87 -10.89
N TYR A 136 -8.15 4.18 -9.85
CA TYR A 136 -8.48 5.15 -8.81
C TYR A 136 -7.71 6.45 -9.07
N VAL A 137 -8.45 7.52 -9.32
CA VAL A 137 -7.96 8.83 -9.73
C VAL A 137 -8.16 9.82 -8.59
N PRO A 138 -7.09 10.49 -8.11
CA PRO A 138 -7.18 11.48 -7.04
C PRO A 138 -7.68 12.82 -7.58
N CYS A 139 -8.95 12.87 -7.97
CA CYS A 139 -9.60 14.14 -8.28
C CYS A 139 -9.56 15.05 -7.05
N SER A 140 -9.39 16.34 -7.24
CA SER A 140 -9.09 17.29 -6.18
C SER A 140 -10.11 17.23 -5.04
N ASP A 141 -11.39 16.98 -5.33
CA ASP A 141 -12.48 16.99 -4.35
C ASP A 141 -12.92 15.61 -3.85
N ARG A 142 -12.38 14.52 -4.42
CA ARG A 142 -12.72 13.14 -4.08
C ARG A 142 -11.81 12.13 -4.78
N LEU A 143 -11.79 10.91 -4.27
CA LEU A 143 -11.28 9.79 -5.05
C LEU A 143 -12.33 9.33 -6.07
N GLU A 144 -11.99 9.30 -7.35
CA GLU A 144 -12.86 8.82 -8.42
C GLU A 144 -12.38 7.44 -8.88
N ALA A 145 -13.26 6.45 -8.94
CA ALA A 145 -12.95 5.16 -9.57
C ALA A 145 -13.57 5.11 -10.96
N VAL A 146 -12.76 4.79 -11.96
CA VAL A 146 -13.25 4.47 -13.31
C VAL A 146 -13.09 2.97 -13.56
N ASN A 147 -14.11 2.36 -14.15
CA ASN A 147 -14.03 1.00 -14.66
C ASN A 147 -13.37 1.05 -16.04
N VAL A 148 -12.28 0.30 -16.23
CA VAL A 148 -11.47 0.32 -17.45
C VAL A 148 -11.64 -0.98 -18.23
N ASN A 149 -12.00 -0.87 -19.50
CA ASN A 149 -11.95 -1.97 -20.45
C ASN A 149 -10.67 -1.85 -21.29
N THR A 150 -9.77 -2.81 -21.14
CA THR A 150 -8.50 -2.85 -21.87
C THR A 150 -8.58 -3.62 -23.20
N SER A 151 -9.59 -4.47 -23.39
CA SER A 151 -9.79 -5.23 -24.64
C SER A 151 -10.41 -4.37 -25.73
N THR A 152 -11.39 -3.54 -25.34
CA THR A 152 -11.92 -2.44 -26.15
C THR A 152 -11.63 -1.16 -25.38
N PRO A 153 -10.51 -0.48 -25.66
CA PRO A 153 -10.04 0.66 -24.88
C PRO A 153 -11.16 1.65 -24.58
N SER A 154 -11.61 1.67 -23.34
CA SER A 154 -12.61 2.61 -22.84
C SER A 154 -12.60 2.64 -21.32
N PHE A 155 -13.17 3.68 -20.74
CA PHE A 155 -13.47 3.73 -19.32
C PHE A 155 -14.74 4.53 -19.05
N ALA A 156 -15.35 4.28 -17.89
CA ALA A 156 -16.48 5.04 -17.39
C ALA A 156 -16.37 5.22 -15.87
N SER A 157 -16.90 6.32 -15.34
CA SER A 157 -17.07 6.50 -13.89
C SER A 157 -17.85 5.32 -13.32
N ALA A 158 -17.32 4.72 -12.26
CA ALA A 158 -17.93 3.60 -11.56
C ALA A 158 -18.52 4.07 -10.23
N TRP A 159 -17.71 4.75 -9.42
CA TRP A 159 -18.09 5.31 -8.14
C TRP A 159 -17.13 6.42 -7.75
N HIS A 160 -17.52 7.22 -6.75
CA HIS A 160 -16.64 8.18 -6.11
C HIS A 160 -16.64 7.99 -4.58
N GLY A 161 -15.51 8.29 -3.97
CA GLY A 161 -15.35 8.27 -2.52
C GLY A 161 -16.07 9.43 -1.82
N PRO A 162 -15.82 9.60 -0.51
CA PRO A 162 -16.30 10.76 0.24
C PRO A 162 -15.83 12.08 -0.39
N ASN A 163 -16.65 13.13 -0.31
CA ASN A 163 -16.22 14.47 -0.67
C ASN A 163 -15.19 14.96 0.37
N VAL A 164 -14.09 15.51 -0.13
CA VAL A 164 -12.98 16.06 0.66
C VAL A 164 -12.56 17.40 0.07
N SER A 165 -11.91 18.24 0.87
CA SER A 165 -11.35 19.50 0.35
C SER A 165 -10.16 19.25 -0.57
N ARG A 166 -9.43 18.15 -0.33
CA ARG A 166 -8.33 17.66 -1.15
C ARG A 166 -8.27 16.14 -1.10
N SER A 167 -8.26 15.46 -2.23
CA SER A 167 -7.95 14.02 -2.29
C SER A 167 -6.46 13.79 -2.48
N GLY A 168 -5.88 12.91 -1.68
CA GLY A 168 -4.51 12.43 -1.86
C GLY A 168 -4.41 11.27 -2.87
N PRO A 169 -3.21 11.01 -3.42
CA PRO A 169 -2.95 9.84 -4.25
C PRO A 169 -3.29 8.54 -3.50
N PRO A 170 -4.02 7.60 -4.14
CA PRO A 170 -4.40 6.35 -3.51
C PRO A 170 -3.30 5.27 -3.62
N ILE A 171 -3.42 4.23 -2.78
CA ILE A 171 -2.87 2.90 -3.05
C ILE A 171 -3.95 1.83 -2.93
N VAL A 172 -3.75 0.69 -3.57
CA VAL A 172 -4.53 -0.53 -3.31
C VAL A 172 -3.66 -1.46 -2.48
N ALA A 173 -4.11 -1.77 -1.27
CA ALA A 173 -3.39 -2.66 -0.35
C ALA A 173 -4.37 -3.31 0.61
N GLN A 174 -4.09 -4.56 1.00
CA GLN A 174 -4.91 -5.31 1.96
C GLN A 174 -6.39 -5.41 1.55
N GLY A 175 -6.67 -5.48 0.24
CA GLY A 175 -8.03 -5.56 -0.28
C GLY A 175 -8.84 -4.25 -0.19
N LEU A 176 -8.21 -3.14 0.15
CA LEU A 176 -8.85 -1.83 0.29
C LEU A 176 -8.11 -0.77 -0.54
N VAL A 177 -8.81 0.32 -0.84
CA VAL A 177 -8.22 1.52 -1.42
C VAL A 177 -7.95 2.51 -0.30
N TRP A 178 -6.70 2.92 -0.17
CA TRP A 178 -6.26 3.83 0.89
C TRP A 178 -5.93 5.18 0.29
N THR A 179 -6.51 6.25 0.84
CA THR A 179 -6.21 7.62 0.43
C THR A 179 -6.22 8.55 1.64
N ILE A 180 -5.40 9.60 1.55
CA ILE A 180 -5.26 10.62 2.59
C ILE A 180 -6.12 11.82 2.18
N ASP A 181 -6.89 12.34 3.13
CA ASP A 181 -7.46 13.68 3.06
C ASP A 181 -6.54 14.60 3.87
N PRO A 182 -5.59 15.29 3.19
CA PRO A 182 -4.55 16.03 3.87
C PRO A 182 -5.08 17.25 4.61
N ASP A 183 -6.14 17.88 4.11
CA ASP A 183 -6.70 19.10 4.67
C ASP A 183 -7.40 18.83 6.01
N ASN A 184 -7.97 17.64 6.20
CA ASN A 184 -8.59 17.23 7.47
C ASN A 184 -7.71 16.28 8.31
N GLY A 185 -6.53 15.88 7.82
CA GLY A 185 -5.66 14.94 8.51
C GLY A 185 -6.29 13.56 8.71
N LEU A 186 -6.96 13.04 7.68
CA LEU A 186 -7.66 11.75 7.74
C LEU A 186 -7.03 10.74 6.79
N LEU A 187 -6.97 9.48 7.21
CA LEU A 187 -6.74 8.33 6.35
C LEU A 187 -8.05 7.58 6.14
N TYR A 188 -8.44 7.42 4.88
CA TYR A 188 -9.59 6.61 4.48
C TYR A 188 -9.14 5.24 4.01
N ALA A 189 -9.91 4.21 4.38
CA ALA A 189 -9.86 2.89 3.79
C ALA A 189 -11.23 2.63 3.13
N LEU A 190 -11.24 2.46 1.82
CA LEU A 190 -12.45 2.36 1.01
C LEU A 190 -12.58 0.97 0.38
N ASP A 191 -13.81 0.51 0.23
CA ASP A 191 -14.14 -0.68 -0.54
C ASP A 191 -13.80 -0.44 -2.03
N PRO A 192 -12.97 -1.30 -2.66
CA PRO A 192 -12.52 -1.08 -4.04
C PRO A 192 -13.63 -1.13 -5.09
N ALA A 193 -14.74 -1.83 -4.83
CA ALA A 193 -15.81 -2.01 -5.80
C ALA A 193 -16.89 -0.93 -5.71
N THR A 194 -17.04 -0.28 -4.56
CA THR A 194 -18.17 0.62 -4.27
C THR A 194 -17.75 2.01 -3.79
N GLY A 195 -16.51 2.19 -3.34
CA GLY A 195 -16.06 3.42 -2.70
C GLY A 195 -16.58 3.63 -1.28
N ALA A 196 -17.30 2.65 -0.72
CA ALA A 196 -17.85 2.73 0.63
C ALA A 196 -16.71 2.82 1.66
N GLN A 197 -16.85 3.72 2.64
CA GLN A 197 -15.88 3.84 3.71
C GLN A 197 -15.92 2.61 4.62
N VAL A 198 -14.85 1.80 4.59
CA VAL A 198 -14.66 0.64 5.48
C VAL A 198 -14.06 1.09 6.81
N ALA A 199 -13.07 1.98 6.76
CA ALA A 199 -12.47 2.56 7.96
C ALA A 199 -12.03 4.01 7.72
N LYS A 200 -11.87 4.74 8.82
CA LYS A 200 -11.35 6.11 8.82
C LYS A 200 -10.53 6.34 10.08
N TYR A 201 -9.36 6.94 9.92
CA TYR A 201 -8.44 7.22 11.02
C TYR A 201 -8.05 8.69 11.04
N THR A 202 -8.03 9.29 12.22
CA THR A 202 -7.43 10.61 12.43
C THR A 202 -5.91 10.45 12.56
N LEU A 203 -5.18 11.21 11.75
CA LEU A 203 -3.73 11.25 11.83
C LEU A 203 -3.30 12.08 13.06
N PRO A 204 -2.27 11.67 13.80
CA PRO A 204 -1.76 12.37 14.99
C PRO A 204 -0.91 13.61 14.64
N GLY A 205 -1.12 14.19 13.46
CA GLY A 205 -0.38 15.31 12.89
C GLY A 205 -0.91 15.69 11.51
N ALA A 206 -0.49 16.83 10.99
CA ALA A 206 -0.89 17.29 9.65
C ALA A 206 -0.43 16.30 8.58
N ALA A 207 -1.28 16.00 7.60
CA ALA A 207 -0.87 15.27 6.43
C ALA A 207 -0.21 16.22 5.41
N VAL A 208 0.66 15.66 4.56
CA VAL A 208 1.38 16.42 3.53
C VAL A 208 0.63 16.30 2.21
N HIS A 209 0.59 17.38 1.43
CA HIS A 209 -0.01 17.36 0.09
C HIS A 209 0.73 16.36 -0.81
N PHE A 210 -0.03 15.67 -1.67
CA PHE A 210 0.47 14.68 -2.64
C PHE A 210 1.20 13.47 -2.03
N ALA A 211 1.14 13.30 -0.71
CA ALA A 211 1.67 12.12 -0.04
C ALA A 211 0.78 10.92 -0.33
N THR A 212 1.41 9.84 -0.77
CA THR A 212 0.78 8.54 -1.00
C THR A 212 1.04 7.66 0.23
N PRO A 213 0.04 6.93 0.78
CA PRO A 213 0.32 5.89 1.76
C PRO A 213 1.29 4.84 1.21
N ALA A 214 2.05 4.19 2.07
CA ALA A 214 2.84 3.00 1.70
C ALA A 214 2.27 1.76 2.38
N ALA A 215 2.49 0.58 1.82
CA ALA A 215 2.09 -0.68 2.41
C ALA A 215 3.26 -1.66 2.51
N GLY A 216 3.31 -2.43 3.59
CA GLY A 216 4.33 -3.45 3.83
C GLY A 216 4.11 -4.16 5.16
N ASP A 217 4.49 -5.42 5.27
CA ASP A 217 4.37 -6.22 6.51
C ASP A 217 2.97 -6.17 7.15
N GLY A 218 1.91 -6.22 6.32
CA GLY A 218 0.52 -6.15 6.79
C GLY A 218 0.11 -4.80 7.35
N ARG A 219 0.88 -3.74 7.12
CA ARG A 219 0.59 -2.40 7.61
C ARG A 219 0.48 -1.39 6.48
N ILE A 220 -0.24 -0.32 6.77
CA ILE A 220 -0.29 0.91 5.98
C ILE A 220 0.50 1.97 6.74
N PHE A 221 1.46 2.59 6.08
CA PHE A 221 2.31 3.63 6.63
C PHE A 221 1.91 4.97 6.03
N VAL A 222 1.70 5.96 6.90
CA VAL A 222 1.33 7.32 6.52
C VAL A 222 2.26 8.31 7.20
N ALA A 223 2.82 9.23 6.42
CA ALA A 223 3.51 10.39 6.97
C ALA A 223 2.48 11.38 7.56
N ALA A 224 2.65 11.73 8.83
CA ALA A 224 1.81 12.67 9.57
C ALA A 224 2.73 13.69 10.28
N GLY A 225 3.04 14.78 9.59
CA GLY A 225 3.99 15.80 10.03
C GLY A 225 5.40 15.22 10.16
N SER A 226 5.93 15.21 11.39
CA SER A 226 7.25 14.66 11.71
C SER A 226 7.23 13.18 12.11
N LYS A 227 6.10 12.48 11.92
CA LYS A 227 5.91 11.08 12.31
C LYS A 227 5.55 10.22 11.11
N VAL A 228 5.93 8.95 11.17
CA VAL A 228 5.33 7.88 10.34
C VAL A 228 4.42 7.07 11.24
N VAL A 229 3.17 6.90 10.81
CA VAL A 229 2.14 6.17 11.55
C VAL A 229 1.82 4.91 10.78
N ALA A 230 1.77 3.79 11.49
CA ALA A 230 1.43 2.50 10.93
C ALA A 230 0.02 2.07 11.36
N PHE A 231 -0.80 1.62 10.41
CA PHE A 231 -2.15 1.09 10.61
C PHE A 231 -2.18 -0.38 10.19
N GLY A 232 -2.84 -1.24 10.96
CA GLY A 232 -2.93 -2.68 10.71
C GLY A 232 -3.14 -3.45 12.01
N ASP A 233 -3.62 -4.69 11.90
CA ASP A 233 -3.87 -5.56 13.06
C ASP A 233 -2.53 -6.11 13.56
N ALA A 234 -1.92 -5.39 14.50
CA ALA A 234 -0.74 -5.83 15.22
C ALA A 234 -0.96 -5.72 16.73
N ALA A 235 -0.64 -6.80 17.42
CA ALA A 235 -0.58 -6.88 18.86
C ALA A 235 0.89 -6.80 19.27
N ILE A 236 1.27 -5.70 19.91
CA ILE A 236 2.66 -5.37 20.24
C ILE A 236 2.78 -5.23 21.76
N SER A 237 3.80 -5.85 22.33
CA SER A 237 4.17 -5.65 23.73
C SER A 237 5.66 -5.38 23.87
N THR A 238 6.00 -4.40 24.69
CA THR A 238 7.38 -4.09 25.11
C THR A 238 7.66 -4.58 26.53
N GLN A 239 6.86 -5.52 27.04
CA GLN A 239 7.12 -6.19 28.32
C GLN A 239 8.13 -7.32 28.15
N GLN A 240 8.83 -7.67 29.23
CA GLN A 240 9.59 -8.91 29.28
C GLN A 240 8.73 -10.02 29.87
N TYR A 241 8.44 -11.03 29.06
CA TYR A 241 7.71 -12.21 29.49
C TYR A 241 8.65 -13.26 30.07
N ARG A 242 8.11 -14.10 30.95
CA ARG A 242 8.85 -15.16 31.64
C ARG A 242 8.01 -16.43 31.63
N LEU A 243 8.61 -17.56 31.27
CA LEU A 243 7.99 -18.87 31.38
C LEU A 243 8.82 -19.76 32.31
N THR A 244 8.12 -20.41 33.22
CA THR A 244 8.60 -21.48 34.11
C THR A 244 7.60 -22.66 34.09
N GLY A 245 8.02 -23.84 34.54
CA GLY A 245 7.26 -25.09 34.46
C GLY A 245 7.07 -25.69 33.05
N SER A 246 7.81 -25.27 32.02
CA SER A 246 7.66 -25.83 30.67
C SER A 246 8.09 -27.30 30.60
N ASN A 247 7.20 -28.16 30.14
CA ASN A 247 7.44 -29.60 29.96
C ASN A 247 8.06 -29.95 28.59
N GLY A 248 8.37 -28.95 27.76
CA GLY A 248 8.93 -29.17 26.43
C GLY A 248 7.93 -29.57 25.34
N SER A 249 6.66 -29.79 25.68
CA SER A 249 5.63 -30.27 24.73
C SER A 249 4.38 -29.40 24.68
N SER A 250 3.95 -28.84 25.81
CA SER A 250 2.73 -28.05 25.92
C SER A 250 2.98 -26.59 25.62
N TRP A 251 2.25 -26.06 24.64
CA TRP A 251 2.30 -24.64 24.26
C TRP A 251 1.56 -23.76 25.28
N GLN A 252 2.22 -22.69 25.72
CA GLN A 252 1.66 -21.67 26.61
C GLN A 252 1.49 -20.36 25.84
N ASP A 253 0.47 -19.55 26.17
CA ASP A 253 0.38 -18.20 25.62
C ASP A 253 1.55 -17.35 26.16
N ILE A 254 2.16 -16.50 25.33
CA ILE A 254 3.13 -15.50 25.83
C ILE A 254 2.38 -14.45 26.66
N ASP A 255 1.29 -13.94 26.10
CA ASP A 255 0.35 -13.05 26.77
C ASP A 255 -1.06 -13.26 26.20
N PRO A 256 -1.99 -13.87 26.95
CA PRO A 256 -3.34 -14.16 26.46
C PRO A 256 -4.20 -12.89 26.28
N ASN A 257 -3.72 -11.72 26.71
CA ASN A 257 -4.45 -10.47 26.69
C ASN A 257 -3.90 -9.49 25.66
N ASN A 258 -2.58 -9.31 25.63
CA ASN A 258 -1.94 -8.27 24.81
C ASN A 258 -1.29 -8.79 23.53
N LEU A 259 -0.97 -10.10 23.43
CA LEU A 259 -0.37 -10.71 22.24
C LEU A 259 -1.36 -11.63 21.52
N LYS A 260 -2.56 -11.07 21.29
CA LYS A 260 -3.64 -11.71 20.55
C LYS A 260 -4.25 -10.76 19.51
N LEU A 261 -4.74 -11.31 18.42
CA LEU A 261 -5.54 -10.61 17.41
C LEU A 261 -6.88 -11.32 17.25
N THR A 262 -7.97 -10.60 17.44
CA THR A 262 -9.33 -11.11 17.18
C THR A 262 -9.81 -10.55 15.86
N ILE A 263 -10.03 -11.41 14.88
CA ILE A 263 -10.37 -11.02 13.52
C ILE A 263 -11.68 -11.69 13.10
N LYS A 264 -12.62 -10.88 12.64
CA LYS A 264 -13.86 -11.35 12.00
C LYS A 264 -13.89 -10.82 10.56
N PRO A 265 -13.58 -11.65 9.55
CA PRO A 265 -13.44 -11.17 8.19
C PRO A 265 -14.81 -10.78 7.60
N GLY A 266 -14.85 -9.64 6.89
CA GLY A 266 -16.06 -9.20 6.18
C GLY A 266 -16.37 -10.04 4.93
N ALA A 267 -15.34 -10.65 4.34
CA ALA A 267 -15.43 -11.56 3.19
C ALA A 267 -14.41 -12.70 3.34
N ASN A 268 -14.58 -13.79 2.61
CA ASN A 268 -13.61 -14.89 2.59
C ASN A 268 -12.21 -14.34 2.25
N SER A 269 -11.21 -14.70 3.04
CA SER A 269 -9.88 -14.09 3.00
C SER A 269 -8.81 -15.07 3.48
N THR A 270 -7.55 -14.80 3.16
CA THR A 270 -6.38 -15.50 3.71
C THR A 270 -5.64 -14.54 4.62
N ALA A 271 -5.44 -14.89 5.88
CA ALA A 271 -4.56 -14.15 6.77
C ALA A 271 -3.11 -14.59 6.55
N ILE A 272 -2.21 -13.65 6.30
CA ILE A 272 -0.76 -13.83 6.42
C ILE A 272 -0.39 -13.36 7.82
N LEU A 273 0.14 -14.26 8.64
CA LEU A 273 0.39 -14.05 10.06
C LEU A 273 1.89 -14.02 10.31
N GLY A 274 2.37 -13.00 11.02
CA GLY A 274 3.75 -12.86 11.43
C GLY A 274 3.87 -12.81 12.96
N GLY A 275 4.90 -13.46 13.50
CA GLY A 275 5.18 -13.48 14.93
C GLY A 275 6.67 -13.32 15.18
N ASN A 276 7.05 -12.33 15.99
CA ASN A 276 8.44 -12.13 16.38
C ASN A 276 8.61 -11.97 17.90
N ALA A 277 9.73 -12.47 18.41
CA ALA A 277 10.19 -12.22 19.78
C ALA A 277 11.71 -12.40 19.87
N ASP A 278 12.38 -11.58 20.69
CA ASP A 278 13.76 -11.88 21.11
C ASP A 278 13.72 -12.80 22.32
N LEU A 279 14.18 -14.04 22.11
CA LEU A 279 14.07 -15.13 23.08
C LEU A 279 15.41 -15.44 23.71
N TRP A 280 15.43 -15.69 25.02
CA TRP A 280 16.66 -16.05 25.74
C TRP A 280 16.42 -16.84 27.02
N THR A 281 17.49 -17.40 27.57
CA THR A 281 17.51 -18.08 28.87
C THR A 281 18.82 -17.79 29.62
N ALA A 282 18.79 -17.95 30.95
CA ALA A 282 19.98 -17.97 31.79
C ALA A 282 20.56 -19.39 31.95
N THR A 283 19.89 -20.43 31.42
CA THR A 283 20.27 -21.83 31.58
C THR A 283 20.72 -22.41 30.24
N GLY A 284 22.01 -22.75 30.13
CA GLY A 284 22.54 -23.39 28.92
C GLY A 284 21.83 -24.72 28.64
N GLY A 285 21.64 -25.04 27.36
CA GLY A 285 20.98 -26.26 26.89
C GLY A 285 19.49 -26.09 26.55
N ILE A 286 18.86 -24.96 26.88
CA ILE A 286 17.43 -24.70 26.66
C ILE A 286 17.22 -23.74 25.49
N ASN A 287 16.52 -24.19 24.45
CA ASN A 287 16.00 -23.30 23.41
C ASN A 287 14.51 -23.02 23.62
N GLN A 288 14.04 -21.96 22.99
CA GLN A 288 12.66 -21.50 23.05
C GLN A 288 12.01 -21.75 21.69
N ASP A 289 10.82 -22.35 21.70
CA ASP A 289 10.01 -22.46 20.51
C ASP A 289 8.96 -21.33 20.52
N LEU A 290 8.86 -20.59 19.41
CA LEU A 290 7.83 -19.55 19.19
C LEU A 290 6.80 -20.07 18.20
N ALA A 291 5.52 -19.92 18.50
CA ALA A 291 4.42 -20.37 17.65
C ALA A 291 3.34 -19.31 17.45
N ILE A 292 2.67 -19.41 16.32
CA ILE A 292 1.37 -18.77 16.07
C ILE A 292 0.30 -19.84 16.19
N SER A 293 -0.77 -19.53 16.93
CA SER A 293 -1.94 -20.40 17.05
C SER A 293 -3.21 -19.67 16.64
N VAL A 294 -4.27 -20.43 16.35
CA VAL A 294 -5.61 -19.92 16.06
C VAL A 294 -6.66 -20.65 16.89
N SER A 295 -7.63 -19.91 17.42
CA SER A 295 -8.92 -20.43 17.86
C SER A 295 -10.01 -19.92 16.93
N VAL A 296 -10.92 -20.79 16.52
CA VAL A 296 -12.05 -20.45 15.65
C VAL A 296 -13.34 -20.54 16.45
N ASN A 297 -14.14 -19.47 16.48
CA ASN A 297 -15.41 -19.38 17.20
C ASN A 297 -15.34 -19.81 18.67
N GLY A 298 -14.22 -19.52 19.34
CA GLY A 298 -14.01 -19.92 20.75
C GLY A 298 -13.66 -21.39 20.95
N GLY A 299 -13.33 -22.13 19.88
CA GLY A 299 -12.80 -23.48 19.97
C GLY A 299 -11.39 -23.56 20.58
N ALA A 300 -10.85 -24.77 20.67
CA ALA A 300 -9.49 -24.98 21.16
C ALA A 300 -8.44 -24.33 20.25
N ASP A 301 -7.33 -23.87 20.84
CA ASP A 301 -6.22 -23.32 20.07
C ASP A 301 -5.52 -24.43 19.28
N ALA A 302 -5.33 -24.21 17.98
CA ALA A 302 -4.49 -25.03 17.12
C ALA A 302 -3.22 -24.26 16.74
N VAL A 303 -2.04 -24.88 16.95
CA VAL A 303 -0.77 -24.30 16.48
C VAL A 303 -0.68 -24.43 14.97
N LEU A 304 -0.41 -23.31 14.30
CA LEU A 304 -0.36 -23.22 12.83
C LEU A 304 1.06 -23.42 12.30
N ALA A 305 2.02 -22.76 12.94
CA ALA A 305 3.44 -22.83 12.60
C ALA A 305 4.26 -22.46 13.84
N TRP A 306 5.49 -22.93 13.88
CA TRP A 306 6.42 -22.61 14.94
C TRP A 306 7.87 -22.59 14.48
N LYS A 307 8.72 -21.91 15.25
CA LYS A 307 10.15 -21.80 15.00
C LYS A 307 10.97 -21.91 16.29
N GLU A 308 11.96 -22.80 16.22
CA GLU A 308 13.26 -22.80 16.89
C GLU A 308 13.96 -21.44 17.13
N SER A 309 14.01 -20.86 18.33
CA SER A 309 14.83 -19.66 18.58
C SER A 309 16.30 -19.93 18.24
N GLY A 310 16.86 -21.07 18.65
CA GLY A 310 18.28 -21.41 18.52
C GLY A 310 19.13 -20.92 19.70
N GLY A 311 20.46 -21.12 19.67
CA GLY A 311 21.36 -20.68 20.75
C GLY A 311 21.59 -21.70 21.87
N LYS A 312 21.50 -23.01 21.58
CA LYS A 312 21.52 -24.13 22.54
C LYS A 312 22.60 -24.07 23.64
N ALA A 313 23.76 -23.45 23.41
CA ALA A 313 24.82 -23.32 24.42
C ALA A 313 24.93 -21.92 25.05
N GLY A 314 24.22 -20.91 24.55
CA GLY A 314 24.31 -19.52 24.97
C GLY A 314 23.40 -19.20 26.15
N THR A 315 23.95 -18.60 27.20
CA THR A 315 23.19 -17.96 28.29
C THR A 315 23.18 -16.45 28.08
N PHE A 316 22.10 -15.77 28.46
CA PHE A 316 21.96 -14.31 28.31
C PHE A 316 22.28 -13.82 26.88
N SER A 317 21.93 -14.65 25.90
CA SER A 317 22.22 -14.43 24.47
C SER A 317 20.88 -14.39 23.72
N PRO A 318 20.23 -13.21 23.63
CA PRO A 318 18.99 -13.05 22.89
C PRO A 318 19.12 -13.51 21.45
N ASN A 319 18.14 -14.31 21.01
CA ASN A 319 17.99 -14.67 19.62
C ASN A 319 16.62 -14.22 19.10
N ALA A 320 16.64 -13.50 17.98
CA ALA A 320 15.43 -13.03 17.32
C ALA A 320 14.75 -14.20 16.59
N ALA A 321 13.65 -14.68 17.15
CA ALA A 321 12.81 -15.69 16.50
C ALA A 321 11.73 -15.00 15.68
N PHE A 322 11.57 -15.45 14.42
CA PHE A 322 10.47 -15.06 13.55
C PHE A 322 9.77 -16.30 13.01
N VAL A 323 8.45 -16.30 13.05
CA VAL A 323 7.59 -17.32 12.46
C VAL A 323 6.53 -16.64 11.59
N GLN A 324 6.31 -17.19 10.41
CA GLN A 324 5.26 -16.72 9.49
C GLN A 324 4.44 -17.90 9.00
N THR A 325 3.15 -17.70 8.85
CA THR A 325 2.23 -18.69 8.28
C THR A 325 1.06 -18.01 7.58
N VAL A 326 0.28 -18.79 6.84
CA VAL A 326 -0.97 -18.33 6.25
C VAL A 326 -2.13 -19.15 6.78
N TYR A 327 -3.31 -18.53 6.91
CA TYR A 327 -4.50 -19.21 7.38
C TYR A 327 -5.75 -18.76 6.60
N PRO A 328 -6.46 -19.68 5.92
CA PRO A 328 -7.69 -19.35 5.24
C PRO A 328 -8.81 -19.08 6.24
N MET A 329 -9.58 -18.02 5.98
CA MET A 329 -10.65 -17.53 6.82
C MET A 329 -11.93 -17.35 6.01
N THR A 330 -13.05 -17.74 6.60
CA THR A 330 -14.37 -17.67 5.98
C THR A 330 -15.32 -16.87 6.84
N THR A 331 -16.14 -16.02 6.22
CA THR A 331 -17.24 -15.34 6.91
C THR A 331 -18.34 -16.36 7.28
N PRO A 332 -19.04 -16.23 8.43
CA PRO A 332 -18.99 -15.16 9.43
C PRO A 332 -18.14 -15.49 10.68
N ASN A 333 -17.20 -16.43 10.57
CA ASN A 333 -16.44 -16.95 11.73
C ASN A 333 -15.57 -15.86 12.39
N THR A 334 -15.37 -15.99 13.70
CA THR A 334 -14.40 -15.19 14.45
C THR A 334 -13.15 -16.01 14.71
N TYR A 335 -12.00 -15.42 14.43
CA TYR A 335 -10.68 -16.03 14.58
C TYR A 335 -9.90 -15.29 15.67
N VAL A 336 -9.27 -16.01 16.58
CA VAL A 336 -8.38 -15.44 17.58
C VAL A 336 -6.99 -16.02 17.38
N PHE A 337 -6.07 -15.21 16.88
CA PHE A 337 -4.67 -15.57 16.74
C PHE A 337 -3.90 -15.18 18.00
N LYS A 338 -2.96 -16.03 18.44
CA LYS A 338 -2.13 -15.77 19.63
C LYS A 338 -0.69 -16.21 19.40
N LEU A 339 0.25 -15.51 20.04
CA LEU A 339 1.61 -16.03 20.21
C LEU A 339 1.69 -17.00 21.37
N LYS A 340 2.26 -18.16 21.07
CA LYS A 340 2.54 -19.19 22.05
C LYS A 340 4.03 -19.52 22.08
N TRP A 341 4.46 -20.08 23.19
CA TRP A 341 5.82 -20.54 23.37
C TRP A 341 5.92 -21.72 24.32
N LYS A 342 7.06 -22.38 24.25
CA LYS A 342 7.50 -23.43 25.17
C LYS A 342 9.02 -23.56 25.09
N THR A 343 9.59 -24.36 25.97
CA THR A 343 10.96 -24.88 25.78
C THR A 343 10.98 -26.01 24.76
N ASN A 344 12.14 -26.28 24.18
CA ASN A 344 12.32 -27.41 23.26
C ASN A 344 12.42 -28.77 23.97
N ILE A 345 12.82 -28.78 25.25
CA ILE A 345 12.90 -29.94 26.14
C ILE A 345 12.28 -29.62 27.51
N PRO A 346 11.92 -30.62 28.34
CA PRO A 346 11.51 -30.37 29.72
C PRO A 346 12.54 -29.52 30.45
N GLU A 347 12.14 -28.37 30.98
CA GLU A 347 13.09 -27.33 31.37
C GLU A 347 13.67 -27.53 32.78
N GLY A 348 13.10 -28.44 33.57
CA GLY A 348 13.47 -28.62 34.97
C GLY A 348 13.21 -27.35 35.78
N SER A 349 14.28 -26.65 36.18
CA SER A 349 14.24 -25.36 36.89
C SER A 349 14.62 -24.16 36.03
N ALA A 350 14.79 -24.33 34.73
CA ALA A 350 15.16 -23.24 33.83
C ALA A 350 14.02 -22.21 33.70
N THR A 351 14.37 -21.01 33.25
CA THR A 351 13.42 -19.96 32.90
C THR A 351 13.78 -19.45 31.53
N ILE A 352 12.77 -19.26 30.68
CA ILE A 352 12.93 -18.62 29.38
C ILE A 352 12.21 -17.27 29.36
N PHE A 353 12.70 -16.39 28.51
CA PHE A 353 12.29 -14.99 28.46
C PHE A 353 12.00 -14.56 27.02
N ALA A 354 11.01 -13.69 26.85
CA ALA A 354 10.76 -12.96 25.61
C ALA A 354 10.85 -11.47 25.89
N GLY A 355 11.57 -10.73 25.03
CA GLY A 355 11.90 -9.32 25.24
C GLY A 355 13.27 -9.16 25.90
N ALA A 356 14.22 -8.61 25.13
CA ALA A 356 15.60 -8.41 25.53
C ALA A 356 15.91 -6.92 25.66
N GLY A 357 16.75 -6.55 26.65
CA GLY A 357 17.18 -5.17 26.84
C GLY A 357 17.28 -4.76 28.31
N PRO A 358 17.91 -3.61 28.61
CA PRO A 358 18.12 -3.14 29.97
C PRO A 358 16.91 -2.38 30.53
N ARG A 359 16.70 -2.45 31.85
CA ARG A 359 15.88 -1.51 32.66
C ARG A 359 14.52 -1.14 32.04
N ASN A 360 13.71 -2.14 31.69
CA ASN A 360 12.37 -1.99 31.11
C ASN A 360 12.31 -1.42 29.68
N LEU A 361 13.45 -1.29 29.00
CA LEU A 361 13.54 -1.01 27.57
C LEU A 361 13.72 -2.35 26.83
N PHE A 362 12.67 -3.17 26.82
CA PHE A 362 12.72 -4.48 26.17
C PHE A 362 12.33 -4.38 24.70
N SER A 363 12.96 -5.20 23.87
CA SER A 363 12.61 -5.34 22.47
C SER A 363 11.15 -5.80 22.31
N PRO A 364 10.45 -5.31 21.27
CA PRO A 364 9.04 -5.64 21.08
C PRO A 364 8.82 -7.10 20.72
N THR A 365 7.86 -7.73 21.39
CA THR A 365 7.21 -8.96 20.92
C THR A 365 5.97 -8.56 20.12
N THR A 366 5.83 -9.06 18.88
CA THR A 366 4.73 -8.66 18.00
C THR A 366 4.06 -9.87 17.36
N LEU A 367 2.73 -9.84 17.33
CA LEU A 367 1.88 -10.63 16.44
C LEU A 367 1.25 -9.69 15.42
N SER A 368 1.33 -10.01 14.13
CA SER A 368 0.69 -9.27 13.04
C SER A 368 -0.19 -10.18 12.19
N ALA A 369 -1.23 -9.59 11.60
CA ALA A 369 -2.06 -10.24 10.60
C ALA A 369 -2.29 -9.32 9.41
N HIS A 370 -2.21 -9.87 8.21
CA HIS A 370 -2.55 -9.21 6.95
C HIS A 370 -3.61 -10.03 6.20
N LEU A 371 -4.78 -9.46 5.97
CA LEU A 371 -5.85 -10.15 5.26
C LEU A 371 -5.78 -9.90 3.75
N VAL A 372 -5.83 -10.98 2.98
CA VAL A 372 -5.92 -10.96 1.51
C VAL A 372 -7.29 -11.54 1.11
N PRO A 373 -8.22 -10.77 0.54
CA PRO A 373 -9.52 -11.31 0.10
C PRO A 373 -9.37 -12.44 -0.92
N ALA A 374 -10.24 -13.44 -0.84
CA ALA A 374 -10.33 -14.52 -1.83
C ALA A 374 -10.90 -13.95 -3.14
N GLY A 375 -10.11 -13.95 -4.22
CA GLY A 375 -10.50 -13.46 -5.55
C GLY A 375 -9.62 -12.35 -6.14
N ALA A 376 -8.52 -11.96 -5.48
CA ALA A 376 -7.61 -10.91 -5.92
C ALA A 376 -6.47 -11.38 -6.86
N ASN A 377 -6.62 -12.52 -7.55
CA ASN A 377 -5.66 -13.02 -8.55
C ASN A 377 -6.25 -12.99 -9.95
#